data_AF-A0A2V9TTD8-F1
#
_entry.id   AF-A0A2V9TTD8-F1
#
_cell.length_a   1.000
_cell.length_b   1.000
_cell.length_c   1.000
_cell.angle_alpha   90.00
_cell.angle_beta   90.00
_cell.angle_gamma   90.00
#
_symmetry.space_group_name_H-M   'P 1'
#
loop_
_entity.id
_entity.type
_entity.pdbx_description
1 polymer ?
#
loop_
_entity_poly.entity_id
_entity_poly.type
_entity_poly.pdbx_seq_one_letter_code
_entity_poly.pdbx_strand_id
1 'polypeptide(L)' 'MDESILAAVERTKGKRSTSERVNELLKLALEQEQRQALEQEAARFYSVANRSDRTEERAFQQASLRRMRRD' A
#
# COMPACT_ATOMS: atom_id res chain seq x y z
N MET A 1 5.93 -2.38 -29.93
CA MET A 1 5.14 -3.03 -28.86
C MET A 1 5.63 -4.46 -28.74
N ASP A 2 5.68 -4.99 -27.52
CA ASP A 2 6.02 -6.39 -27.29
C ASP A 2 4.92 -7.30 -27.88
N GLU A 3 5.29 -8.17 -28.81
CA GLU A 3 4.39 -9.10 -29.49
C GLU A 3 3.69 -10.04 -28.49
N SER A 4 4.36 -10.38 -27.39
CA SER A 4 3.79 -11.24 -26.35
C SER A 4 2.62 -10.58 -25.63
N ILE A 5 2.70 -9.26 -25.39
CA ILE A 5 1.64 -8.49 -24.75
C ILE A 5 0.46 -8.35 -25.71
N LEU A 6 0.71 -8.04 -26.98
CA LEU A 6 -0.35 -7.94 -27.98
C LEU A 6 -1.08 -9.27 -28.14
N ALA A 7 -0.36 -10.40 -28.19
CA ALA A 7 -0.96 -11.73 -28.23
C ALA A 7 -1.82 -12.04 -27.00
N ALA A 8 -1.39 -11.61 -25.81
CA ALA A 8 -2.17 -11.77 -24.58
C ALA A 8 -3.44 -10.90 -24.58
N VAL A 9 -3.37 -9.67 -25.10
CA VAL A 9 -4.53 -8.79 -25.28
C VAL A 9 -5.50 -9.40 -26.27
N GLU A 10 -5.03 -9.86 -27.42
CA GLU A 10 -5.83 -10.53 -28.45
C GLU A 10 -6.55 -11.77 -27.90
N ARG A 11 -5.87 -12.57 -27.09
CA ARG A 11 -6.46 -13.74 -26.43
C ARG A 11 -7.53 -13.39 -25.39
N THR A 12 -7.44 -12.21 -24.76
CA THR A 12 -8.28 -11.84 -23.60
C THR A 12 -9.34 -10.77 -23.92
N LYS A 13 -9.30 -10.13 -25.10
CA LYS A 13 -10.24 -9.07 -25.47
C LYS A 13 -11.68 -9.55 -25.63
N GLY A 14 -11.87 -10.83 -25.98
CA GLY A 14 -13.19 -11.41 -26.22
C GLY A 14 -13.87 -10.73 -27.41
N LYS A 15 -15.08 -10.19 -27.20
CA LYS A 15 -15.85 -9.46 -28.24
C LYS A 15 -15.42 -8.00 -28.42
N ARG A 16 -14.55 -7.48 -27.56
CA ARG A 16 -14.11 -6.08 -27.59
C ARG A 16 -13.01 -5.88 -28.64
N SER A 17 -12.86 -4.65 -29.10
CA SER A 17 -11.69 -4.28 -29.89
C SER A 17 -10.41 -4.34 -29.04
N THR A 18 -9.28 -4.48 -29.72
CA THR A 18 -7.95 -4.52 -29.09
C THR A 18 -7.68 -3.23 -28.32
N SER A 19 -8.02 -2.08 -28.90
CA SER A 19 -7.87 -0.77 -28.26
C SER A 19 -8.72 -0.61 -27.01
N GLU A 20 -9.98 -1.07 -27.02
CA GLU A 20 -10.83 -1.06 -25.82
C GLU A 20 -10.22 -1.92 -24.71
N ARG A 21 -9.74 -3.12 -25.05
CA ARG A 21 -9.11 -4.01 -24.06
C ARG A 21 -7.83 -3.42 -23.48
N VAL A 22 -6.99 -2.80 -24.31
CA VAL A 22 -5.77 -2.11 -23.87
C VAL A 22 -6.12 -0.96 -22.93
N ASN A 23 -7.10 -0.11 -23.30
CA ASN A 23 -7.50 1.02 -22.48
C ASN A 23 -8.00 0.59 -21.10
N GLU A 24 -8.79 -0.48 -21.01
CA GLU A 24 -9.20 -1.02 -19.72
C GLU A 24 -8.03 -1.54 -18.89
N LEU A 25 -7.10 -2.27 -19.51
CA LEU A 25 -5.91 -2.77 -18.82
C LEU A 25 -5.07 -1.62 -18.27
N LEU A 26 -4.92 -0.54 -19.04
CA LEU A 26 -4.21 0.66 -18.59
C LEU A 26 -4.91 1.34 -17.42
N LYS A 27 -6.24 1.44 -17.44
CA LYS A 27 -7.01 1.97 -16.30
C LYS A 27 -6.78 1.15 -15.02
N LEU A 28 -6.86 -0.17 -15.14
CA LEU A 28 -6.62 -1.08 -14.01
C LEU A 28 -5.19 -0.98 -13.47
N ALA A 29 -4.20 -0.84 -14.35
CA ALA A 29 -2.81 -0.66 -13.96
C ALA A 29 -2.61 0.66 -13.20
N LEU A 30 -3.18 1.77 -13.69
CA LEU A 30 -3.11 3.07 -13.02
C LEU A 30 -3.78 3.03 -11.63
N GLU A 31 -4.94 2.39 -11.50
CA GLU A 31 -5.60 2.20 -10.20
C GLU A 31 -4.79 1.33 -9.24
N GLN A 32 -4.08 0.32 -9.76
CA GLN A 32 -3.19 -0.52 -8.96
C GLN A 32 -1.96 0.26 -8.48
N GLU A 33 -1.34 1.05 -9.35
CA GLU A 33 -0.20 1.91 -8.98
C GLU A 33 -0.59 2.92 -7.90
N GLN A 34 -1.76 3.55 -8.02
CA GLN A 34 -2.29 4.46 -7.01
C GLN A 34 -2.49 3.76 -5.66
N ARG A 35 -3.07 2.55 -5.65
CA ARG A 35 -3.23 1.77 -4.41
C ARG A 35 -1.90 1.40 -3.80
N GLN A 36 -0.92 0.97 -4.60
CA GLN A 36 0.42 0.66 -4.11
C GLN A 36 1.13 1.88 -3.53
N ALA A 37 0.96 3.05 -4.14
CA ALA A 37 1.51 4.30 -3.60
C ALA A 37 0.89 4.63 -2.23
N LEU A 38 -0.43 4.51 -2.10
CA LEU A 38 -1.14 4.72 -0.83
C LEU A 38 -0.71 3.71 0.25
N GLU A 39 -0.55 2.44 -0.11
CA GLU A 39 -0.07 1.40 0.82
C GLU A 39 1.36 1.69 1.30
N GLN A 40 2.25 2.13 0.41
CA GLN A 40 3.60 2.54 0.78
C GLN A 40 3.61 3.76 1.70
N GLU A 41 2.76 4.75 1.42
CA GLU A 41 2.60 5.93 2.25
C GLU A 41 2.06 5.57 3.63
N ALA A 42 1.02 4.74 3.69
CA ALA A 42 0.47 4.23 4.94
C ALA A 42 1.52 3.46 5.74
N ALA A 43 2.28 2.57 5.10
CA ALA A 43 3.36 1.83 5.74
C ALA A 43 4.42 2.78 6.32
N ARG A 44 4.79 3.85 5.61
CA ARG A 44 5.71 4.87 6.12
C ARG A 44 5.11 5.62 7.30
N PHE A 45 3.88 6.10 7.19
CA PHE A 45 3.18 6.82 8.26
C PHE A 45 3.12 5.99 9.55
N TYR A 46 2.64 4.74 9.46
CA TYR A 46 2.55 3.86 10.61
C TYR A 46 3.92 3.38 11.12
N SER A 47 4.94 3.28 10.26
CA SER A 47 6.30 2.94 10.73
C SER A 47 6.90 4.01 11.64
N VAL A 48 6.53 5.29 11.41
CA VAL A 48 6.97 6.42 12.24
C VAL A 48 6.12 6.52 13.51
N ALA A 49 4.79 6.45 13.39
CA ALA A 49 3.87 6.54 14.53
C ALA A 49 4.14 5.44 15.59
N ASN A 50 4.36 4.20 15.14
CA ASN A 50 4.67 3.08 16.05
C ASN A 50 6.01 3.25 16.79
N ARG A 51 6.89 4.15 16.36
CA ARG A 51 8.20 4.36 16.97
C ARG A 51 8.14 5.43 18.06
N SER A 52 7.46 6.54 17.80
CA SER A 52 7.28 7.65 18.76
C SER A 52 6.34 7.28 19.90
N ASP A 53 5.19 6.66 19.60
CA ASP A 53 4.18 6.32 20.62
C ASP A 53 4.73 5.32 21.64
N ARG A 54 5.52 4.34 21.19
CA ARG A 54 6.13 3.35 22.09
C ARG A 54 7.15 3.95 23.05
N THR A 55 7.84 5.02 22.67
CA THR A 55 8.81 5.69 23.56
C THR A 55 8.12 6.44 24.68
N GLU A 56 7.10 7.23 24.35
CA GLU A 56 6.33 7.98 25.35
C GLU A 56 5.52 7.05 26.24
N GLU A 57 4.87 6.03 25.67
CA GLU A 57 4.12 5.03 26.42
C GLU A 57 5.03 4.25 27.38
N ARG A 58 6.22 3.83 26.93
CA ARG A 58 7.21 3.18 27.81
C ARG A 58 7.71 4.10 28.92
N ALA A 59 7.92 5.39 28.63
CA ALA A 59 8.34 6.37 29.64
C ALA A 59 7.24 6.57 30.70
N PHE A 60 5.98 6.67 30.28
CA PHE A 60 4.83 6.77 31.18
C PHE A 60 4.63 5.50 32.02
N GLN A 61 4.75 4.31 31.41
CA GLN A 61 4.70 3.04 32.13
C GLN A 61 5.82 2.92 33.17
N GLN A 62 7.05 3.28 32.82
CA GLN A 62 8.16 3.30 33.80
C GLN A 62 7.93 4.30 34.93
N ALA A 63 7.42 5.49 34.63
CA ALA A 63 7.09 6.49 35.66
C ALA A 63 6.00 5.98 36.61
N SER A 64 4.97 5.31 36.07
CA SER A 64 3.88 4.72 36.84
C SER A 64 4.35 3.57 37.75
N LEU A 65 5.20 2.68 37.22
CA LEU A 65 5.83 1.60 38.00
C LEU A 65 6.74 2.14 39.12
N ARG A 66 7.49 3.22 38.87
CA ARG A 66 8.31 3.87 39.90
C ARG A 66 7.46 4.49 41.01
N ARG A 67 6.30 5.06 40.67
CA ARG A 67 5.36 5.61 41.66
C ARG A 67 4.77 4.49 42.54
N MET A 68 4.29 3.41 41.93
CA MET A 68 3.73 2.25 42.65
C MET A 68 4.72 1.51 43.55
N ARG A 69 6.03 1.62 43.29
CA ARG A 69 7.08 1.03 44.15
C ARG A 69 7.50 1.93 45.33
N ARG A 70 7.07 3.19 45.33
CA ARG A 70 7.42 4.17 46.36
C ARG A 70 6.35 4.26 47.47
N ASP A 71 5.16 3.72 47.21
CA ASP A 71 4.11 3.46 48.20
C ASP A 71 4.26 2.04 48.76
#